data_AF-A0A2W4L161-F1
#
_entry.id   AF-A0A2W4L161-F1
#
_cell.length_a   1.000
_cell.length_b   1.000
_cell.length_c   1.000
_cell.angle_alpha   90.00
_cell.angle_beta   90.00
_cell.angle_gamma   90.00
#
_symmetry.space_group_name_H-M   'P 1'
#
loop_
_entity.id
_entity.type
_entity.pdbx_description
1 polymer ?
#
loop_
_entity_poly.entity_id
_entity_poly.type
_entity_poly.pdbx_seq_one_letter_code
_entity_poly.pdbx_strand_id
1 'polypeptide(L)'
;MRVVQFLIGSYGGAERFFIRLCSALAARGVEQLLLINDHPALVGDVQRTGLRYEIFVPSRLGGIVDRYRVAKLCKRFTPNM
;
A
#
# COMPACT_ATOMS: atom_id res chain seq x y z
N MET A 1 13.30 9.46 -0.12
CA MET A 1 11.87 9.89 -0.19
C MET A 1 11.01 8.76 0.35
N ARG A 2 10.02 9.07 1.18
CA ARG A 2 9.09 8.11 1.78
C ARG A 2 7.67 8.36 1.29
N VAL A 3 7.00 7.33 0.77
CA VAL A 3 5.65 7.46 0.20
C VAL A 3 4.73 6.37 0.74
N VAL A 4 3.49 6.73 1.07
CA VAL A 4 2.42 5.75 1.32
C VAL A 4 1.62 5.55 0.04
N GLN A 5 1.54 4.31 -0.43
CA GLN A 5 0.83 3.96 -1.68
C GLN A 5 -0.43 3.18 -1.35
N PHE A 6 -1.55 3.52 -1.98
CA PHE A 6 -2.83 2.83 -1.79
C PHE A 6 -3.21 2.01 -3.00
N LEU A 7 -3.68 0.80 -2.76
CA LEU A 7 -4.31 -0.06 -3.74
C LEU A 7 -5.55 -0.71 -3.12
N ILE A 8 -6.70 -0.10 -3.37
CA ILE A 8 -8.02 -0.54 -2.90
C ILE A 8 -8.90 -0.76 -4.14
N GLY A 9 -9.56 -1.91 -4.24
CA GLY A 9 -10.22 -2.35 -5.48
C GLY A 9 -10.21 -3.86 -5.73
N SER A 10 -10.64 -4.26 -6.93
CA SER A 10 -10.76 -5.66 -7.36
C SER A 10 -9.54 -6.12 -8.15
N TYR A 11 -9.08 -7.34 -7.90
CA TYR A 11 -7.86 -7.91 -8.50
C TYR A 11 -7.93 -8.01 -10.04
N GLY A 12 -6.99 -7.34 -10.72
CA GLY A 12 -6.89 -7.29 -12.18
C GLY A 12 -5.59 -6.65 -12.71
N GLY A 13 -5.69 -5.88 -13.79
CA GLY A 13 -4.54 -5.29 -14.47
C GLY A 13 -3.85 -4.16 -13.70
N ALA A 14 -4.60 -3.44 -12.86
CA ALA A 14 -4.10 -2.31 -12.08
C ALA A 14 -3.08 -2.75 -11.02
N GLU A 15 -3.27 -3.91 -10.42
CA GLU A 15 -2.41 -4.49 -9.40
C GLU A 15 -1.03 -4.85 -9.97
N ARG A 16 -1.01 -5.47 -11.14
CA ARG A 16 0.26 -5.79 -11.81
C ARG A 16 1.04 -4.54 -12.16
N PHE A 17 0.36 -3.49 -12.62
CA PHE A 17 0.99 -2.19 -12.86
C PHE A 17 1.50 -1.57 -11.55
N PHE A 18 0.67 -1.57 -10.51
CA PHE A 18 1.00 -1.03 -9.19
C PHE A 18 2.27 -1.67 -8.61
N ILE A 19 2.38 -3.00 -8.68
CA ILE A 19 3.54 -3.74 -8.18
C ILE A 19 4.80 -3.36 -8.98
N ARG A 20 4.70 -3.33 -10.32
CA ARG A 20 5.84 -2.93 -11.18
C ARG A 20 6.30 -1.50 -10.89
N LEU A 21 5.36 -0.58 -10.68
CA LEU A 21 5.65 0.80 -10.31
C LEU A 21 6.37 0.87 -8.96
N CYS A 22 5.83 0.21 -7.93
CA CYS A 22 6.42 0.23 -6.60
C CYS A 22 7.82 -0.39 -6.59
N SER A 23 8.04 -1.48 -7.32
CA SER A 23 9.38 -2.07 -7.49
C SER A 23 10.36 -1.11 -8.20
N ALA A 24 9.91 -0.43 -9.25
CA ALA A 24 10.74 0.53 -9.97
C ALA A 24 11.11 1.75 -9.09
N LEU A 25 10.18 2.23 -8.25
CA LEU A 25 10.43 3.29 -7.28
C LEU A 25 11.41 2.83 -6.19
N ALA A 26 11.28 1.60 -5.70
CA ALA A 26 12.19 1.04 -4.71
C ALA A 26 13.62 0.89 -5.27
N ALA A 27 13.77 0.47 -6.52
CA ALA A 27 15.07 0.43 -7.21
C ALA A 27 15.72 1.82 -7.33
N ARG A 28 14.95 2.90 -7.22
CA ARG A 28 15.42 4.29 -7.17
C ARG A 28 15.61 4.84 -5.76
N GLY A 29 15.56 3.98 -4.73
CA GLY A 29 15.75 4.38 -3.34
C GLY A 29 14.53 5.06 -2.70
N VAL A 30 13.34 4.90 -3.29
CA VAL A 30 12.09 5.37 -2.66
C VAL A 30 11.62 4.34 -1.64
N GLU A 31 11.63 4.72 -0.37
CA GLU A 31 11.04 3.94 0.71
C GLU A 31 9.52 4.02 0.62
N GLN A 32 8.84 2.87 0.68
CA GLN A 32 7.40 2.79 0.47
C GLN A 32 6.73 1.96 1.55
N LEU A 33 5.53 2.39 1.95
CA LEU A 33 4.57 1.58 2.70
C LEU A 33 3.34 1.37 1.83
N LEU A 34 3.08 0.13 1.45
CA LEU A 34 1.95 -0.23 0.60
C LEU A 34 0.72 -0.59 1.45
N LEU A 35 -0.40 0.09 1.22
CA LEU A 35 -1.69 -0.23 1.83
C LEU A 35 -2.54 -0.95 0.79
N ILE A 36 -2.64 -2.28 0.95
CA ILE A 36 -3.24 -3.17 -0.05
C ILE A 36 -4.47 -3.88 0.50
N ASN A 37 -5.38 -4.28 -0.39
CA ASN A 37 -6.49 -5.16 -0.01
C ASN A 37 -6.02 -6.53 0.49
N ASP A 38 -6.89 -7.19 1.25
CA ASP A 38 -6.73 -8.58 1.64
C ASP A 38 -7.11 -9.54 0.49
N HIS A 39 -6.31 -9.54 -0.57
CA HIS A 39 -6.49 -10.45 -1.70
C HIS A 39 -5.28 -11.40 -1.82
N PRO A 40 -5.45 -12.74 -1.74
CA PRO A 40 -4.35 -13.68 -1.65
C PRO A 40 -3.30 -13.54 -2.76
N ALA A 41 -3.74 -13.33 -4.01
CA ALA A 41 -2.82 -13.16 -5.13
C ALA A 41 -2.01 -11.86 -5.05
N LEU A 42 -2.64 -10.78 -4.59
CA LEU A 42 -1.97 -9.47 -4.43
C LEU A 42 -0.94 -9.54 -3.30
N VAL A 43 -1.31 -10.14 -2.18
CA VAL A 43 -0.41 -10.34 -1.05
C VAL A 43 0.80 -11.17 -1.49
N GLY A 44 0.57 -12.28 -2.21
CA GLY A 44 1.65 -13.11 -2.73
C GLY A 44 2.59 -12.37 -3.68
N ASP A 45 2.06 -11.54 -4.57
CA ASP A 45 2.88 -10.76 -5.49
C ASP A 45 3.67 -9.66 -4.77
N VAL A 46 3.06 -8.96 -3.79
CA VAL A 46 3.77 -7.94 -2.99
C VAL A 46 4.85 -8.57 -2.11
N GLN A 47 4.59 -9.72 -1.48
CA GLN A 47 5.59 -10.44 -0.70
C GLN A 47 6.85 -10.76 -1.51
N ARG A 48 6.70 -11.16 -2.78
CA ARG A 48 7.83 -11.44 -3.68
C ARG A 48 8.71 -10.22 -3.96
N THR A 49 8.16 -9.00 -3.84
CA THR A 49 8.95 -7.77 -4.04
C THR A 49 9.82 -7.39 -2.84
N GLY A 50 9.54 -7.95 -1.65
CA GLY A 50 10.20 -7.55 -0.41
C GLY A 50 9.82 -6.16 0.11
N LEU A 51 8.81 -5.51 -0.48
CA LEU A 51 8.33 -4.20 -0.05
C LEU A 51 7.49 -4.30 1.23
N ARG A 52 7.55 -3.25 2.07
CA ARG A 52 6.73 -3.15 3.28
C ARG A 52 5.27 -2.93 2.89
N TYR A 53 4.38 -3.75 3.42
CA TYR A 53 2.95 -3.63 3.17
C TYR A 53 2.14 -3.83 4.45
N GLU A 54 0.94 -3.27 4.47
CA GLU A 54 -0.08 -3.47 5.49
C GLU A 54 -1.41 -3.76 4.80
N ILE A 55 -2.17 -4.69 5.37
CA ILE A 55 -3.51 -5.00 4.86
C ILE A 55 -4.46 -3.88 5.30
N PHE A 56 -5.10 -3.25 4.33
CA PHE A 56 -6.05 -2.17 4.55
C PHE A 56 -7.40 -2.52 3.93
N VAL A 57 -8.33 -2.93 4.79
CA VAL A 57 -9.74 -3.10 4.42
C VAL A 57 -10.52 -1.86 4.90
N PRO A 58 -11.19 -1.13 3.99
CA PRO A 58 -12.05 0.00 4.34
C PRO A 58 -13.10 -0.39 5.37
N SER A 59 -13.28 0.46 6.38
CA SER A 59 -14.26 0.24 7.42
C SER A 59 -15.68 0.45 6.91
N ARG A 60 -16.59 -0.46 7.27
CA ARG A 60 -18.04 -0.29 7.04
C ARG A 60 -18.63 0.88 7.86
N LEU A 61 -17.91 1.35 8.88
CA LEU A 61 -18.32 2.45 9.77
C LEU A 61 -18.01 3.85 9.20
N GLY A 62 -17.57 3.94 7.95
CA GLY A 62 -17.38 5.20 7.23
C GLY A 62 -15.95 5.76 7.27
N GLY A 63 -15.69 6.74 6.42
CA GLY A 63 -14.35 7.24 6.10
C GLY A 63 -13.58 7.90 7.25
N ILE A 64 -14.22 8.23 8.37
CA ILE A 64 -13.55 8.82 9.54
C ILE A 64 -12.60 7.81 10.18
N VAL A 65 -13.05 6.56 10.40
CA VAL A 65 -12.24 5.50 11.02
C VAL A 65 -11.02 5.21 10.14
N ASP A 66 -11.23 5.12 8.84
CA ASP A 66 -10.18 4.89 7.87
C ASP A 66 -9.18 6.05 7.81
N ARG A 67 -9.66 7.29 7.87
CA ARG A 67 -8.80 8.48 7.98
C ARG A 67 -7.91 8.44 9.22
N TYR A 68 -8.45 8.05 10.37
CA TYR A 68 -7.64 7.90 11.59
C TYR A 68 -6.60 6.78 11.47
N ARG A 69 -6.96 5.64 10.88
CA ARG A 69 -6.03 4.52 10.65
C ARG A 69 -4.89 4.94 9.72
N VAL A 70 -5.22 5.58 8.60
CA VAL A 70 -4.23 6.14 7.67
C VAL A 70 -3.34 7.17 8.36
N ALA A 71 -3.91 8.11 9.10
CA ALA A 71 -3.13 9.12 9.82
C ALA A 71 -2.16 8.49 10.84
N LYS A 72 -2.57 7.41 11.52
CA LYS A 72 -1.69 6.66 12.43
C LYS A 72 -0.55 5.96 11.70
N LEU A 73 -0.82 5.37 10.53
CA LEU A 73 0.20 4.74 9.69
C LEU A 73 1.19 5.78 9.14
N CYS A 74 0.70 6.92 8.63
CA CYS A 74 1.55 8.01 8.17
C CYS A 74 2.40 8.56 9.32
N LYS A 75 1.87 8.73 10.53
CA LYS A 75 2.67 9.17 11.69
C LYS A 75 3.81 8.19 12.03
N ARG A 76 3.58 6.88 11.88
CA ARG A 76 4.59 5.85 12.15
C ARG A 76 5.65 5.78 11.04
N PHE A 77 5.22 5.90 9.79
CA PHE A 77 6.11 5.76 8.64
C PHE A 77 6.83 7.07 8.27
N THR A 78 6.28 8.22 8.66
CA THR A 78 6.80 9.56 8.33
C THR A 78 6.99 9.78 6.81
N PRO A 79 5.93 9.62 6.00
CA PRO A 79 6.03 9.87 4.57
C PRO A 79 6.26 11.35 4.27
N ASN A 80 6.97 11.61 3.17
CA ASN A 80 7.08 12.94 2.59
C ASN A 80 5.82 13.31 1.79
N MET A 81 5.11 12.31 1.26
CA MET A 81 3.86 12.41 0.50
C MET A 81 2.95 11.21 0.79
#